data_AF-A0AAB0A3P0-F1
#
_entry.id   AF-A0AAB0A3P0-F1
#
_cell.length_a   1.000
_cell.length_b   1.000
_cell.length_c   1.000
_cell.angle_alpha   90.00
_cell.angle_beta   90.00
_cell.angle_gamma   90.00
#
_symmetry.space_group_name_H-M   'P 1'
#
loop_
_entity.id
_entity.type
_entity.pdbx_description
1 polymer ?
#
loop_
_entity_poly.entity_id
_entity_poly.type
_entity_poly.pdbx_seq_one_letter_code
_entity_poly.pdbx_strand_id
1 'polypeptide(L)'
;MTYDLVMGIIRKGDINVNMNESILRLQGAATDTDLIEYRLNRTEDAFQELNKKSAALKRILSRIPDEITDRKTFLETIKEIASAIKKLLDAVNEVVGFIPGSSGKQAVEQRKKEFVKYSKKFSTTLKEYFKEGEYVQA
;
A
#
# COMPACT_ATOMS: atom_id res chain seq x y z
N MET A 1 21.50 4.47 -1.07
CA MET A 1 22.51 3.51 -0.59
C MET A 1 22.03 2.07 -0.75
N THR A 2 21.05 1.57 0.02
CA THR A 2 20.59 0.18 -0.12
C THR A 2 19.95 -0.12 -1.48
N TYR A 3 19.13 0.80 -1.99
CA TYR A 3 18.53 0.68 -3.32
C TYR A 3 19.59 0.63 -4.44
N ASP A 4 20.57 1.54 -4.39
CA ASP A 4 21.63 1.63 -5.40
C ASP A 4 22.52 0.38 -5.42
N LEU A 5 22.77 -0.20 -4.24
CA LEU A 5 23.49 -1.46 -4.10
C LEU A 5 22.73 -2.62 -4.76
N VAL A 6 21.42 -2.77 -4.45
CA VAL A 6 20.58 -3.81 -5.04
C VAL A 6 20.50 -3.66 -6.55
N MET A 7 20.30 -2.43 -7.05
CA MET A 7 20.30 -2.15 -8.49
C MET A 7 21.64 -2.44 -9.15
N GLY A 8 22.76 -2.17 -8.47
CA GLY A 8 24.09 -2.52 -8.94
C GLY A 8 24.28 -4.02 -9.12
N ILE A 9 23.76 -4.83 -8.19
CA ILE A 9 23.80 -6.30 -8.25
C ILE A 9 22.92 -6.84 -9.39
N ILE A 10 21.68 -6.37 -9.50
CA ILE A 10 20.73 -6.78 -10.55
C ILE A 10 21.32 -6.51 -11.95
N ARG A 11 21.90 -5.32 -12.14
CA ARG A 11 22.57 -4.95 -13.40
C ARG A 11 23.79 -5.81 -13.70
N LYS A 12 24.56 -6.17 -12.66
CA LYS A 12 25.72 -7.07 -12.82
C LYS A 12 25.32 -8.50 -13.15
N GLY A 13 24.14 -8.93 -12.71
CA GLY A 13 23.58 -10.25 -13.01
C GLY A 13 22.84 -10.35 -14.35
N ASP A 14 22.76 -9.26 -15.14
CA ASP A 14 21.99 -9.16 -16.38
C ASP A 14 20.50 -9.54 -16.22
N ILE A 15 19.95 -9.24 -15.05
CA ILE A 15 18.56 -9.55 -14.71
C ILE A 15 17.69 -8.36 -15.12
N ASN A 16 16.87 -8.53 -16.17
CA ASN A 16 15.93 -7.50 -16.62
C ASN A 16 14.63 -7.55 -15.82
N VAL A 17 14.56 -6.77 -14.73
CA VAL A 17 13.40 -6.76 -13.82
C VAL A 17 12.93 -5.33 -13.57
N ASN A 18 11.61 -5.11 -13.67
CA ASN A 18 10.99 -3.86 -13.22
C ASN A 18 10.95 -3.83 -11.69
N MET A 19 11.90 -3.10 -11.10
CA MET A 19 12.06 -3.06 -9.64
C MET A 19 10.81 -2.55 -8.91
N ASN A 20 10.08 -1.59 -9.49
CA ASN A 20 8.86 -1.06 -8.87
C ASN A 20 7.76 -2.13 -8.82
N GLU A 21 7.63 -2.89 -9.91
CA GLU A 21 6.69 -4.01 -9.99
C GLU A 21 7.05 -5.12 -9.00
N SER A 22 8.33 -5.51 -8.94
CA SER A 22 8.81 -6.53 -8.03
C SER A 22 8.63 -6.13 -6.57
N ILE A 23 8.92 -4.88 -6.21
CA ILE A 23 8.66 -4.37 -4.86
C ILE A 23 7.16 -4.48 -4.54
N LEU A 24 6.29 -4.09 -5.46
CA LEU A 24 4.85 -4.12 -5.26
C LEU A 24 4.34 -5.56 -5.06
N ARG A 25 4.81 -6.51 -5.86
CA ARG A 25 4.52 -7.95 -5.71
C ARG A 25 5.02 -8.50 -4.36
N LEU A 26 6.24 -8.13 -3.97
CA LEU A 26 6.83 -8.54 -2.69
C LEU A 26 6.03 -8.03 -1.49
N GLN A 27 5.42 -6.84 -1.56
CA GLN A 27 4.58 -6.32 -0.47
C GLN A 27 3.34 -7.18 -0.19
N GLY A 28 2.84 -7.93 -1.18
CA GLY A 28 1.72 -8.87 -1.00
C GLY A 28 2.13 -10.28 -0.61
N ALA A 29 3.36 -10.68 -0.97
CA ALA A 29 3.95 -11.98 -0.63
C ALA A 29 4.58 -12.00 0.77
N ALA A 30 4.84 -10.83 1.36
CA ALA A 30 5.32 -10.70 2.73
C ALA A 30 4.36 -11.43 3.69
N THR A 31 4.85 -12.49 4.31
CA THR A 31 4.11 -13.29 5.28
C THR A 31 3.94 -12.51 6.59
N ASP A 32 3.03 -12.94 7.47
CA ASP A 32 2.91 -12.35 8.82
C ASP A 32 4.24 -12.39 9.60
N THR A 33 5.16 -13.30 9.22
CA THR A 33 6.52 -13.43 9.73
C THR A 33 7.49 -12.37 9.17
N ASP A 34 7.34 -11.97 7.91
CA ASP A 34 8.14 -10.89 7.29
C ASP A 34 7.68 -9.50 7.74
N LEU A 35 6.44 -9.41 8.23
CA LEU A 35 5.83 -8.18 8.73
C LEU A 35 6.06 -7.94 10.23
N ILE A 36 6.87 -8.77 10.92
CA ILE A 36 7.14 -8.64 12.36
C ILE A 36 7.66 -7.24 12.72
N GLU A 37 8.47 -6.61 11.86
CA GLU A 37 8.96 -5.23 12.09
C GLU A 37 7.86 -4.16 12.10
N TYR A 38 6.73 -4.42 11.42
CA TYR A 38 5.61 -3.48 11.29
C TYR A 38 4.38 -3.91 12.09
N ARG A 39 4.37 -5.13 12.65
CA ARG A 39 3.25 -5.66 13.42
C ARG A 39 3.28 -5.09 14.83
N LEU A 40 2.15 -4.55 15.26
CA LEU A 40 2.00 -4.13 16.65
C LEU A 40 1.87 -5.39 17.52
N ASN A 41 2.82 -5.61 18.44
CA ASN A 41 2.82 -6.73 19.41
C ASN A 41 1.75 -6.59 20.51
N ARG A 42 0.78 -5.70 20.30
CA ARG A 42 -0.32 -5.36 21.20
C ARG A 42 -1.46 -6.34 20.97
N THR A 43 -1.89 -7.02 22.03
CA THR A 43 -2.91 -8.08 21.96
C THR A 43 -4.33 -7.55 21.84
N GLU A 44 -4.54 -6.24 22.00
CA GLU A 44 -5.85 -5.62 21.93
C GLU A 44 -6.45 -5.73 20.52
N ASP A 45 -7.76 -6.03 20.45
CA ASP A 45 -8.47 -6.30 19.20
C ASP A 45 -8.35 -5.18 18.18
N ALA A 46 -8.40 -3.92 18.61
CA ALA A 46 -8.25 -2.76 17.73
C ALA A 46 -6.89 -2.73 17.00
N PHE A 47 -5.82 -3.19 17.66
CA PHE A 47 -4.48 -3.24 17.09
C PHE A 47 -4.31 -4.44 16.15
N GLN A 48 -4.91 -5.58 16.48
CA GLN A 48 -4.94 -6.74 15.58
C GLN A 48 -5.77 -6.46 14.33
N GLU A 49 -6.90 -5.77 14.47
CA GLU A 49 -7.73 -5.37 13.33
C GLU A 49 -6.99 -4.37 12.43
N LEU A 50 -6.27 -3.39 13.01
CA LEU A 50 -5.40 -2.49 12.25
C LEU A 50 -4.34 -3.25 11.44
N ASN A 51 -3.66 -4.23 12.05
CA ASN A 51 -2.68 -5.09 11.36
C ASN A 51 -3.34 -5.82 10.18
N LYS A 52 -4.52 -6.43 10.40
CA LYS A 52 -5.27 -7.16 9.38
C LYS A 52 -5.70 -6.26 8.22
N LYS A 53 -6.22 -5.05 8.50
CA LYS A 53 -6.60 -4.08 7.46
C LYS A 53 -5.39 -3.60 6.65
N SER A 54 -4.27 -3.36 7.31
CA SER A 54 -3.02 -2.94 6.66
C SER A 54 -2.49 -4.03 5.72
N ALA A 55 -2.45 -5.28 6.18
CA ALA A 55 -2.05 -6.42 5.37
C ALA A 55 -2.99 -6.63 4.17
N ALA A 56 -4.31 -6.53 4.38
CA ALA A 56 -5.29 -6.64 3.31
C ALA A 56 -5.09 -5.57 2.23
N LEU A 57 -4.87 -4.30 2.61
CA LEU A 57 -4.61 -3.24 1.64
C LEU A 57 -3.33 -3.51 0.84
N LYS A 58 -2.23 -3.90 1.50
CA LYS A 58 -0.96 -4.23 0.82
C LYS A 58 -1.11 -5.38 -0.18
N ARG A 59 -1.87 -6.42 0.19
CA ARG A 59 -2.18 -7.56 -0.70
C ARG A 59 -3.03 -7.17 -1.90
N ILE A 60 -3.96 -6.23 -1.75
CA ILE A 60 -4.75 -5.73 -2.89
C ILE A 60 -3.84 -4.94 -3.83
N LEU A 61 -3.00 -4.04 -3.29
CA LEU A 61 -2.07 -3.23 -4.07
C LEU A 61 -1.03 -4.08 -4.82
N SER A 62 -0.62 -5.21 -4.26
CA SER A 62 0.35 -6.11 -4.92
C SER A 62 -0.17 -6.78 -6.18
N ARG A 63 -1.49 -6.82 -6.39
CA ARG A 63 -2.12 -7.40 -7.58
C ARG A 63 -2.20 -6.43 -8.76
N ILE A 64 -1.93 -5.14 -8.54
CA ILE A 64 -1.97 -4.12 -9.60
C ILE A 64 -1.17 -4.55 -10.84
N PRO A 65 0.07 -5.06 -10.74
CA PRO A 65 0.83 -5.49 -11.91
C PRO A 65 0.15 -6.55 -12.79
N ASP A 66 -0.59 -7.46 -12.16
CA ASP A 66 -1.27 -8.56 -12.86
C ASP A 66 -2.61 -8.11 -13.43
N GLU A 67 -3.30 -7.20 -12.73
CA GLU A 67 -4.67 -6.82 -13.03
C GLU A 67 -4.76 -5.57 -13.92
N ILE A 68 -3.70 -4.73 -13.99
CA ILE A 68 -3.69 -3.44 -14.71
C ILE A 68 -3.90 -3.55 -16.23
N THR A 69 -3.62 -4.71 -16.82
CA THR A 69 -3.79 -4.95 -18.26
C THR A 69 -5.25 -5.22 -18.66
N ASP A 70 -6.05 -5.80 -17.76
CA ASP A 70 -7.50 -5.96 -18.01
C ASP A 70 -8.28 -4.83 -17.36
N ARG A 71 -8.85 -3.95 -18.19
CA ARG A 71 -9.58 -2.76 -17.72
C ARG A 71 -10.73 -3.12 -16.78
N LYS A 72 -11.43 -4.24 -17.00
CA LYS A 72 -12.58 -4.63 -16.19
C LYS A 72 -12.13 -5.08 -14.80
N THR A 73 -11.22 -6.04 -14.72
CA THR A 73 -10.65 -6.50 -13.46
C THR A 73 -9.97 -5.34 -12.72
N PHE A 74 -9.19 -4.49 -13.40
CA PHE A 74 -8.52 -3.37 -12.76
C PHE A 74 -9.49 -2.37 -12.11
N LEU A 75 -10.65 -2.09 -12.74
CA LEU A 75 -11.67 -1.24 -12.15
C LEU A 75 -12.29 -1.86 -10.88
N GLU A 76 -12.42 -3.18 -10.82
CA GLU A 76 -12.82 -3.89 -9.61
C GLU A 76 -11.75 -3.79 -8.52
N THR A 77 -10.48 -3.98 -8.87
CA THR A 77 -9.33 -3.79 -7.97
C THR A 77 -9.30 -2.38 -7.39
N ILE A 78 -9.56 -1.34 -8.19
CA ILE A 78 -9.62 0.05 -7.70
C ILE A 78 -10.74 0.23 -6.66
N LYS A 79 -11.92 -0.38 -6.88
CA LYS A 79 -13.01 -0.35 -5.90
C LYS A 79 -12.62 -1.07 -4.61
N GLU A 80 -11.93 -2.20 -4.72
CA GLU A 80 -11.40 -2.93 -3.57
C GLU A 80 -10.37 -2.10 -2.79
N ILE A 81 -9.43 -1.43 -3.48
CA ILE A 81 -8.45 -0.52 -2.87
C ILE A 81 -9.18 0.60 -2.11
N ALA A 82 -10.16 1.26 -2.72
CA ALA A 82 -10.91 2.33 -2.08
C ALA A 82 -11.64 1.83 -0.81
N SER A 83 -12.24 0.64 -0.87
CA SER A 83 -12.89 0.00 0.28
C SER A 83 -11.88 -0.33 1.40
N ALA A 84 -10.72 -0.88 1.05
CA ALA A 84 -9.67 -1.24 1.99
C ALA A 84 -9.03 0.00 2.65
N ILE A 85 -8.82 1.08 1.89
CA ILE A 85 -8.35 2.37 2.41
C ILE A 85 -9.33 2.91 3.45
N LYS A 86 -10.63 2.90 3.16
CA LYS A 86 -11.66 3.35 4.10
C LYS A 86 -11.62 2.54 5.40
N LYS A 87 -11.66 1.20 5.28
CA LYS A 87 -11.61 0.28 6.43
C LYS A 87 -10.33 0.48 7.27
N LEU A 88 -9.20 0.75 6.63
CA LEU A 88 -7.94 1.02 7.32
C LEU A 88 -7.99 2.34 8.09
N LEU A 89 -8.52 3.40 7.49
CA LEU A 89 -8.68 4.70 8.15
C LEU A 89 -9.63 4.62 9.35
N ASP A 90 -10.71 3.84 9.23
CA ASP A 90 -11.64 3.59 10.34
C ASP A 90 -10.92 2.88 11.50
N ALA A 91 -10.15 1.82 11.22
CA ALA A 91 -9.35 1.11 12.23
C ALA A 91 -8.28 2.01 12.89
N VAL A 92 -7.64 2.91 12.12
CA VAL A 92 -6.70 3.90 12.69
C VAL A 92 -7.41 4.81 13.68
N ASN A 93 -8.63 5.28 13.37
CA ASN A 93 -9.40 6.14 14.29
C ASN A 93 -9.75 5.43 15.60
N GLU A 94 -10.08 4.14 15.54
CA GLU A 94 -10.33 3.33 16.73
C GLU A 94 -9.06 3.24 17.60
N VAL A 95 -7.91 2.97 16.99
CA VAL A 95 -6.62 2.86 17.69
C VAL A 95 -6.18 4.19 18.34
N VAL A 96 -6.49 5.35 17.73
CA VAL A 96 -6.19 6.68 18.31
C VAL A 96 -6.80 6.85 19.70
N GLY A 97 -7.95 6.22 19.98
CA GLY A 97 -8.58 6.23 21.30
C GLY A 97 -7.72 5.58 22.40
N PHE A 98 -6.87 4.61 22.04
CA PHE A 98 -6.03 3.84 22.96
C PHE A 98 -4.63 4.43 23.17
N ILE A 99 -4.29 5.51 22.48
CA ILE A 99 -2.96 6.14 22.59
C ILE A 99 -2.96 7.11 23.77
N PRO A 100 -2.13 6.89 24.81
CA PRO A 100 -2.02 7.81 25.92
C PRO A 100 -1.26 9.09 25.52
N GLY A 101 -1.66 10.22 26.09
CA GLY A 101 -1.00 11.51 25.88
C GLY A 101 -1.32 12.20 24.55
N SER A 102 -1.07 13.51 24.50
CA SER A 102 -1.36 14.35 23.33
C SER A 102 -0.34 14.20 22.21
N SER A 103 0.93 13.95 22.53
CA SER A 103 2.02 13.82 21.55
C SER A 103 1.86 12.60 20.63
N GLY A 104 1.54 11.43 21.19
CA GLY A 104 1.31 10.21 20.42
C GLY A 104 0.08 10.34 19.50
N LYS A 105 -1.01 10.94 19.99
CA LYS A 105 -2.20 11.21 19.18
C LYS A 105 -1.91 12.15 18.02
N GLN A 106 -1.15 13.23 18.26
CA GLN A 106 -0.73 14.15 17.19
C GLN A 106 0.13 13.47 16.13
N ALA A 107 1.07 12.59 16.53
CA ALA A 107 1.89 11.85 15.60
C ALA A 107 1.06 10.93 14.69
N VAL A 108 0.07 10.21 15.25
CA VAL A 108 -0.81 9.35 14.45
C VAL A 108 -1.72 10.15 13.52
N GLU A 109 -2.28 11.27 13.98
CA GLU A 109 -3.07 12.16 13.12
C GLU A 109 -2.24 12.76 11.98
N GLN A 110 -0.97 13.10 12.24
CA GLN A 110 -0.06 13.56 11.18
C GLN A 110 0.19 12.47 10.13
N ARG A 111 0.48 11.23 10.56
CA ARG A 111 0.66 10.08 9.65
C ARG A 111 -0.60 9.77 8.84
N LYS A 112 -1.78 9.88 9.47
CA LYS A 112 -3.08 9.74 8.80
C LYS A 112 -3.28 10.81 7.71
N LYS A 113 -2.93 12.08 7.98
CA LYS A 113 -2.98 13.15 6.96
C LYS A 113 -2.06 12.86 5.78
N GLU A 114 -0.83 12.40 6.04
CA GLU A 114 0.10 11.98 4.99
C GLU A 114 -0.47 10.83 4.16
N PHE A 115 -1.03 9.81 4.81
CA PHE A 115 -1.65 8.68 4.13
C PHE A 115 -2.79 9.11 3.21
N VAL A 116 -3.68 10.00 3.68
CA VAL A 116 -4.76 10.57 2.85
C VAL A 116 -4.20 11.36 1.66
N LYS A 117 -3.11 12.12 1.85
CA LYS A 117 -2.43 12.84 0.77
C LYS A 117 -1.91 11.87 -0.31
N TYR A 118 -1.26 10.78 0.08
CA TYR A 118 -0.76 9.77 -0.86
C TYR A 118 -1.89 9.01 -1.57
N SER A 119 -2.97 8.68 -0.86
CA SER A 119 -4.17 8.07 -1.45
C SER A 119 -4.78 8.96 -2.54
N LYS A 120 -4.89 10.28 -2.31
CA LYS A 120 -5.33 11.23 -3.33
C LYS A 120 -4.40 11.28 -4.54
N LYS A 121 -3.08 11.33 -4.29
CA LYS A 121 -2.07 11.32 -5.37
C LYS A 121 -2.21 10.05 -6.22
N PHE A 122 -2.38 8.89 -5.59
CA PHE A 122 -2.62 7.62 -6.28
C PHE A 122 -3.86 7.69 -7.19
N SER A 123 -4.99 8.23 -6.70
CA SER A 123 -6.17 8.43 -7.54
C SER A 123 -5.93 9.38 -8.71
N THR A 124 -5.13 10.44 -8.53
CA THR A 124 -4.75 11.34 -9.64
C THR A 124 -3.92 10.61 -10.68
N THR A 125 -2.90 9.85 -10.26
CA THR A 125 -2.06 9.06 -11.17
C THR A 125 -2.87 8.02 -11.94
N LEU A 126 -3.87 7.37 -11.30
CA LEU A 126 -4.78 6.48 -12.02
C LEU A 126 -5.59 7.20 -13.10
N LYS A 127 -6.09 8.41 -12.80
CA LYS A 127 -6.83 9.21 -13.80
C LYS A 127 -5.95 9.59 -14.99
N GLU A 128 -4.69 9.95 -14.74
CA GLU A 128 -3.72 10.26 -15.78
C GLU A 128 -3.42 9.02 -16.63
N TYR A 129 -3.16 7.87 -15.98
CA TYR A 129 -2.93 6.59 -16.65
C TYR A 129 -4.08 6.20 -17.60
N PHE A 130 -5.34 6.32 -17.16
CA PHE A 130 -6.47 6.01 -18.02
C PHE A 130 -6.63 7.00 -19.18
N LYS A 131 -6.34 8.29 -18.97
CA LYS A 131 -6.35 9.27 -20.05
C LYS A 131 -5.30 8.94 -21.10
N GLU A 132 -4.07 8.69 -20.69
CA GLU A 132 -2.97 8.33 -21.60
C GLU A 132 -3.25 7.02 -22.34
N GLY A 133 -3.81 6.01 -21.66
CA GLY A 133 -4.21 4.75 -22.30
C GLY A 133 -5.32 4.92 -23.35
N GLU A 134 -6.22 5.88 -23.19
CA GLU A 134 -7.24 6.22 -24.19
C GLU A 134 -6.66 6.94 -25.42
N TYR A 135 -5.55 7.68 -25.27
CA TYR A 135 -4.87 8.33 -26.41
C TYR A 135 -3.99 7.38 -27.24
N VAL A 136 -3.58 6.24 -26.68
CA VAL A 136 -2.73 5.25 -27.38
C VAL A 136 -3.56 4.26 -28.22
N GLN A 137 -4.88 4.19 -28.00
CA GLN A 137 -5.80 3.33 -28.74
C GLN A 137 -6.70 4.08 -29.75
N ALA A 138 -6.49 5.39 -29.95
CA ALA A 138 -7.27 6.23 -30.85
C ALA A 138 -6.55 6.54 -32.18
#